data_AF-A0A7W7EV83-F1
#
_entry.id   AF-A0A7W7EV83-F1
#
_cell.length_a   1.000
_cell.length_b   1.000
_cell.length_c   1.000
_cell.angle_alpha   90.00
_cell.angle_beta   90.00
_cell.angle_gamma   90.00
#
_symmetry.space_group_name_H-M   'P 1'
#
loop_
_entity.id
_entity.type
_entity.pdbx_description
1 polymer ?
#
loop_
_entity_poly.entity_id
_entity_poly.type
_entity_poly.pdbx_seq_one_letter_code
_entity_poly.pdbx_strand_id
1 'polypeptide(L)'
;MDQYMVFGHDACMRVLMDPKSFRNHDVFKHSLGKSFGRTITVMDAPEHGRFLKVFQKAFLPQVVRQWGESIVDPVVDALMGKLID
;
A
#
# COMPACT_ATOMS: atom_id res chain seq x y z
N MET A 1 9.00 17.53 -15.63
CA MET A 1 9.74 16.36 -15.12
C MET A 1 9.33 15.21 -16.01
N ASP A 2 10.31 14.54 -16.61
CA ASP A 2 10.02 13.48 -17.56
C ASP A 2 9.48 12.27 -16.81
N GLN A 3 8.43 11.66 -17.37
CA GLN A 3 7.79 10.47 -16.82
C GLN A 3 8.00 9.31 -17.79
N TYR A 4 8.36 8.16 -17.25
CA TYR A 4 8.64 6.97 -18.02
C TYR A 4 7.77 5.82 -17.49
N MET A 5 7.27 4.99 -18.41
CA MET A 5 6.55 3.77 -18.08
C MET A 5 7.47 2.57 -18.31
N VAL A 6 7.59 1.72 -17.30
CA VAL A 6 8.43 0.51 -17.35
C VAL A 6 7.55 -0.68 -17.65
N PHE A 7 8.00 -1.51 -18.60
CA PHE A 7 7.33 -2.74 -19.00
C PHE A 7 8.28 -3.93 -18.84
N GLY A 8 7.71 -5.11 -18.59
CA GLY A 8 8.46 -6.35 -18.38
C GLY A 8 8.73 -6.63 -16.90
N HIS A 9 8.52 -7.89 -16.50
CA HIS A 9 8.61 -8.33 -15.10
C HIS A 9 9.94 -7.93 -14.45
N ASP A 10 11.07 -8.28 -15.06
CA ASP A 10 12.39 -8.07 -14.46
C ASP A 10 12.74 -6.58 -14.31
N ALA A 11 12.33 -5.77 -15.29
CA ALA A 11 12.52 -4.32 -15.23
C ALA A 11 11.68 -3.70 -14.12
N CYS A 12 10.40 -4.10 -13.99
CA CYS A 12 9.54 -3.66 -12.89
C CYS A 12 10.11 -4.09 -11.53
N MET A 13 10.52 -5.35 -11.39
CA MET A 13 11.11 -5.85 -10.15
C MET A 13 12.40 -5.10 -9.78
N ARG A 14 13.26 -4.77 -10.76
CA ARG A 14 14.45 -3.95 -10.50
C ARG A 14 14.07 -2.58 -9.92
N VAL A 15 13.08 -1.91 -10.50
CA VAL A 15 12.62 -0.60 -10.00
C VAL A 15 12.08 -0.70 -8.58
N LEU A 16 11.25 -1.72 -8.30
CA LEU A 16 10.62 -1.89 -7.00
C LEU A 16 11.60 -2.33 -5.90
N MET A 17 12.69 -3.02 -6.26
CA MET A 17 13.64 -3.59 -5.31
C MET A 17 14.92 -2.75 -5.11
N ASP A 18 15.08 -1.64 -5.86
CA ASP A 18 16.19 -0.70 -5.70
C ASP A 18 15.73 0.66 -5.15
N PRO A 19 15.45 0.75 -3.83
CA PRO A 19 14.98 1.99 -3.21
C PRO A 19 16.06 3.08 -3.13
N LYS A 20 17.33 2.78 -3.48
CA LYS A 20 18.39 3.79 -3.52
C LYS A 20 18.31 4.62 -4.78
N SER A 21 18.05 3.96 -5.92
CA SER A 21 17.89 4.59 -7.23
C SER A 21 16.47 5.13 -7.45
N PHE A 22 15.45 4.44 -6.93
CA PHE A 22 14.04 4.81 -7.11
C PHE A 22 13.42 5.19 -5.76
N ARG A 23 13.38 6.48 -5.46
CA ARG A 23 12.96 7.03 -4.16
C ARG A 23 11.50 7.45 -4.16
N ASN A 24 10.78 7.09 -3.10
CA ASN A 24 9.36 7.43 -2.94
C ASN A 24 9.17 8.90 -2.57
N HIS A 25 9.98 9.43 -1.66
CA HIS A 25 9.79 10.79 -1.13
C HIS A 25 9.80 11.84 -2.23
N ASP A 26 10.77 11.74 -3.15
CA ASP A 26 10.96 12.75 -4.18
C ASP A 26 9.80 12.83 -5.18
N VAL A 27 9.10 11.72 -5.40
CA VAL A 27 7.92 11.66 -6.27
C VAL A 27 6.65 12.00 -5.51
N PHE A 28 6.42 11.38 -4.36
CA PHE A 28 5.13 11.48 -3.66
C PHE A 28 4.98 12.74 -2.80
N LYS A 29 6.05 13.47 -2.45
CA LYS A 29 5.95 14.72 -1.67
C LYS A 29 5.03 15.77 -2.31
N HIS A 30 4.92 15.74 -3.63
CA HIS A 30 4.10 16.70 -4.40
C HIS A 30 2.64 16.27 -4.59
N SER A 31 2.32 15.01 -4.29
CA SER A 31 0.97 14.44 -4.40
C SER A 31 0.47 14.00 -3.02
N LEU A 32 0.70 12.74 -2.65
CA LEU A 32 0.27 12.17 -1.37
C LEU A 32 0.84 12.95 -0.18
N GLY A 33 2.08 13.43 -0.28
CA GLY A 33 2.70 14.25 0.76
C GLY A 33 1.98 15.58 1.00
N LYS A 34 1.34 16.14 -0.02
CA LYS A 34 0.56 17.39 0.10
C LYS A 34 -0.78 17.14 0.79
N SER A 35 -1.44 16.02 0.50
CA SER A 35 -2.78 15.71 1.02
C SER A 35 -2.75 15.04 2.40
N PHE A 36 -1.81 14.12 2.62
CA PHE A 36 -1.79 13.24 3.78
C PHE A 36 -0.50 13.36 4.61
N GLY A 37 0.42 14.25 4.21
CA GLY A 37 1.69 14.46 4.91
C GLY A 37 2.63 13.26 4.79
N ARG A 38 3.41 13.00 5.84
CA ARG A 38 4.39 11.90 5.88
C ARG A 38 3.70 10.57 6.16
N THR A 39 3.02 10.02 5.15
CA THR A 39 2.52 8.64 5.18
C THR A 39 3.65 7.65 4.90
N ILE A 40 3.46 6.37 5.24
CA ILE A 40 4.43 5.31 4.95
C ILE A 40 4.82 5.32 3.46
N THR A 41 3.86 5.49 2.55
CA THR A 41 4.08 5.52 1.09
C THR A 41 5.00 6.67 0.64
N VAL A 42 5.09 7.77 1.40
CA VAL A 42 5.96 8.91 1.07
C VAL A 42 7.38 8.73 1.65
N MET A 43 7.58 7.78 2.56
CA MET A 43 8.86 7.59 3.25
C MET A 43 9.84 6.73 2.42
N ASP A 44 11.13 6.99 2.60
CA ASP A 44 12.23 6.14 2.12
C ASP A 44 12.90 5.39 3.29
N ALA A 45 13.79 4.44 2.98
CA ALA A 45 14.61 3.76 3.98
C ALA A 45 15.61 4.74 4.64
N PRO A 46 15.95 4.57 5.93
CA PRO A 46 15.52 3.49 6.83
C PRO A 46 14.19 3.77 7.54
N GLU A 47 13.65 4.98 7.43
CA GLU A 47 12.45 5.40 8.15
C GLU A 47 11.23 4.54 7.80
N HIS A 48 11.01 4.31 6.50
CA HIS A 48 9.93 3.49 5.98
C HIS A 48 9.83 2.13 6.71
N GLY A 49 10.94 1.40 6.81
CA GLY A 49 10.97 0.08 7.43
C GLY A 49 10.66 0.09 8.92
N ARG A 50 11.00 1.19 9.62
CA ARG A 50 10.71 1.34 11.06
C ARG A 50 9.20 1.50 11.30
N PHE A 51 8.55 2.38 10.55
CA PHE A 51 7.11 2.61 10.69
C PHE A 51 6.29 1.45 10.13
N LEU A 52 6.67 0.89 8.97
CA LEU A 52 5.97 -0.25 8.36
C LEU A 52 5.88 -1.43 9.33
N LYS A 53 6.94 -1.74 10.09
CA LYS A 53 6.93 -2.83 11.09
C LYS A 53 5.88 -2.66 12.19
N VAL A 54 5.49 -1.42 12.51
CA VAL A 54 4.43 -1.17 13.50
C VAL A 54 3.07 -1.49 12.88
N PHE A 55 2.81 -0.97 11.67
CA PHE A 55 1.54 -1.16 10.97
C PHE A 55 1.32 -2.61 10.53
N GLN A 56 2.38 -3.31 10.11
CA GLN A 56 2.32 -4.69 9.64
C GLN A 56 1.69 -5.64 10.67
N LYS A 57 1.78 -5.33 11.97
CA LYS A 57 1.16 -6.12 13.04
C LYS A 57 -0.37 -6.17 12.95
N ALA A 58 -1.00 -5.09 12.46
CA ALA A 58 -2.45 -5.06 12.26
C ALA A 58 -2.89 -5.93 11.07
N PHE A 59 -1.98 -6.25 10.14
CA PHE A 59 -2.27 -7.03 8.94
C PHE A 59 -1.70 -8.46 9.01
N LEU A 60 -1.47 -8.96 10.22
CA LEU A 60 -1.03 -10.35 10.40
C LEU A 60 -2.13 -11.32 9.94
N PRO A 61 -1.77 -12.52 9.42
CA PRO A 61 -2.75 -13.46 8.87
C PRO A 61 -3.90 -13.79 9.82
N GLN A 62 -3.62 -13.94 11.12
CA GLN A 62 -4.65 -14.21 12.14
C GLN A 62 -5.62 -13.04 12.34
N VAL A 63 -5.14 -11.80 12.24
CA VAL A 63 -5.96 -10.59 12.41
C VAL A 63 -6.85 -10.39 11.18
N VAL A 64 -6.26 -10.53 9.99
CA VAL A 64 -7.01 -10.41 8.73
C VAL A 64 -8.08 -11.50 8.61
N ARG A 65 -7.78 -12.73 9.05
CA ARG A 65 -8.77 -13.83 9.09
C ARG A 65 -9.98 -13.47 9.94
N GLN A 66 -9.74 -12.91 11.14
CA GLN A 66 -10.83 -12.46 12.01
C GLN A 66 -11.69 -11.39 11.33
N TRP A 67 -11.08 -10.44 10.62
CA TRP A 67 -11.83 -9.42 9.87
C TRP A 67 -12.66 -10.00 8.74
N GLY A 68 -12.17 -11.07 8.08
CA GLY A 68 -12.94 -11.82 7.08
C GLY A 68 -14.30 -12.22 7.63
N GLU A 69 -14.29 -12.97 8.73
CA GLU A 69 -15.48 -13.52 9.36
C GLU A 69 -16.38 -12.45 10.02
N SER A 70 -15.78 -11.43 10.64
CA SER A 70 -16.52 -10.48 11.49
C SER A 70 -16.94 -9.16 10.81
N ILE A 71 -16.30 -8.79 9.70
CA ILE A 71 -16.52 -7.50 9.02
C ILE A 71 -16.81 -7.72 7.54
N VAL A 72 -15.95 -8.47 6.84
CA VAL A 72 -16.02 -8.56 5.38
C VAL A 72 -17.23 -9.38 4.95
N ASP A 73 -17.39 -10.61 5.46
CA ASP A 73 -18.48 -11.50 5.06
C ASP A 73 -19.87 -10.87 5.29
N PRO A 74 -20.18 -10.28 6.46
CA PRO A 74 -21.47 -9.63 6.68
C PRO A 74 -21.76 -8.46 5.73
N VAL A 75 -20.74 -7.68 5.36
CA VAL A 75 -20.90 -6.56 4.42
C VAL A 75 -21.15 -7.07 3.01
N VAL A 76 -20.44 -8.12 2.60
CA VAL A 76 -20.65 -8.75 1.29
C VAL A 76 -22.07 -9.31 1.21
N ASP A 77 -22.51 -10.08 2.20
CA ASP A 77 -23.85 -10.67 2.21
C ASP A 77 -24.95 -9.59 2.15
N ALA A 78 -24.79 -8.51 2.90
CA ALA A 78 -25.74 -7.40 2.89
C ALA A 78 -25.78 -6.66 1.54
N LEU A 79 -24.64 -6.51 0.85
CA LEU A 79 -24.58 -5.89 -0.47
C LEU A 79 -25.15 -6.82 -1.54
N MET A 80 -24.86 -8.12 -1.47
CA MET A 80 -25.37 -9.12 -2.41
C MET A 80 -26.88 -9.32 -2.28
N GLY A 81 -27.42 -9.34 -1.06
CA GLY A 81 -28.86 -9.40 -0.84
C GLY A 81 -29.60 -8.28 -1.57
N LYS A 82 -29.07 -7.05 -1.53
CA LYS A 82 -29.66 -5.89 -2.22
C LYS A 82 -29.60 -5.93 -3.75
N LEU A 83 -28.76 -6.79 -4.32
CA LEU A 83 -28.61 -6.92 -5.77
C LEU A 83 -29.52 -8.00 -6.36
N ILE A 84 -29.95 -8.95 -5.53
CA ILE A 84 -30.72 -10.11 -5.95
C ILE A 84 -32.23 -9.87 -5.76
N ASP A 85 -32.60 -8.91 -4.91
CA ASP A 85 -33.95 -8.32 -4.82
C ASP A 85 -34.18 -7.21 -5.87
#